data_AF-A0A4Y1ZHL9-F1
#
_entry.id   AF-A0A4Y1ZHL9-F1
#
_cell.length_a   1.000
_cell.length_b   1.000
_cell.length_c   1.000
_cell.angle_alpha   90.00
_cell.angle_beta   90.00
_cell.angle_gamma   90.00
#
_symmetry.space_group_name_H-M   'P 1'
#
loop_
_entity.id
_entity.type
_entity.pdbx_description
1 polymer ?
#
loop_
_entity_poly.entity_id
_entity_poly.type
_entity_poly.pdbx_seq_one_letter_code
_entity_poly.pdbx_strand_id
1 'polypeptide(L)'
;MALSDAAKIIVCLLYLGVISTAIAFVMWNRGLRLMNAAGSGLFFVFQPFVGTLLGWLILGEAIGFGFWAGVLLISASIWITIRYSD
;
A
#
# COMPACT_ATOMS: atom_id res chain seq x y z
N MET A 1 29.97 -6.08 -18.33
CA MET A 1 29.40 -6.52 -17.04
C MET A 1 29.07 -5.33 -16.14
N ALA A 2 30.03 -4.49 -15.74
CA ALA A 2 29.76 -3.33 -14.85
C ALA A 2 28.75 -2.27 -15.39
N LEU A 3 28.75 -1.98 -16.70
CA LEU A 3 27.85 -0.99 -17.30
C LEU A 3 26.36 -1.39 -17.28
N SER A 4 26.06 -2.69 -17.43
CA SER A 4 24.67 -3.18 -17.38
C SER A 4 24.08 -3.11 -15.98
N ASP A 5 24.92 -3.23 -14.95
CA ASP A 5 24.46 -3.18 -13.56
C ASP A 5 24.24 -1.74 -13.10
N ALA A 6 25.08 -0.79 -13.55
CA ALA A 6 24.84 0.63 -13.34
C ALA A 6 23.51 1.10 -13.95
N ALA A 7 23.21 0.67 -15.19
CA ALA A 7 21.93 0.99 -15.83
C ALA A 7 20.73 0.43 -15.05
N LYS A 8 20.81 -0.81 -14.55
CA LYS A 8 19.76 -1.40 -13.69
C LYS A 8 19.55 -0.61 -12.41
N ILE A 9 20.63 -0.20 -11.74
CA ILE A 9 20.56 0.59 -10.51
C ILE A 9 19.86 1.92 -10.76
N ILE A 10 20.21 2.62 -11.85
CA ILE A 10 19.57 3.89 -12.21
C ILE A 10 18.06 3.69 -12.43
N VAL A 11 17.66 2.63 -13.13
CA VAL A 11 16.24 2.31 -13.33
C VAL A 11 15.54 2.03 -11.99
N CYS A 12 16.15 1.26 -11.09
CA CYS A 12 15.60 1.01 -9.76
C CYS A 12 15.44 2.31 -8.94
N LEU A 13 16.45 3.19 -8.98
CA LEU A 13 16.40 4.48 -8.30
C LEU A 13 15.31 5.39 -8.86
N LEU A 14 15.16 5.44 -10.20
CA LEU A 14 14.11 6.21 -10.85
C LEU A 14 12.73 5.65 -10.50
N TYR A 15 12.55 4.33 -10.50
CA TYR A 15 11.30 3.69 -10.08
C TYR A 15 10.95 4.05 -8.63
N LEU A 16 11.89 3.88 -7.69
CA LEU A 16 11.68 4.18 -6.28
C LEU A 16 11.42 5.67 -6.03
N GLY A 17 12.19 6.55 -6.66
CA GLY A 17 12.10 8.00 -6.44
C GLY A 17 10.86 8.62 -7.10
N VAL A 18 10.58 8.26 -8.36
CA VAL A 18 9.48 8.88 -9.12
C VAL A 18 8.15 8.21 -8.80
N ILE A 19 8.08 6.88 -8.93
CA ILE A 19 6.80 6.15 -8.83
C ILE A 19 6.46 5.87 -7.37
N SER A 20 7.34 5.16 -6.65
CA SER A 20 7.06 4.75 -5.27
C SER A 20 7.04 5.91 -4.27
N THR A 21 7.69 7.04 -4.59
CA THR A 21 7.78 8.20 -3.71
C THR A 21 7.02 9.40 -4.27
N ALA A 22 7.55 10.10 -5.28
CA ALA A 22 7.01 11.40 -5.68
C ALA A 22 5.52 11.33 -6.09
N ILE A 23 5.18 10.40 -7.00
CA ILE A 23 3.80 10.22 -7.46
C ILE A 23 2.90 9.75 -6.31
N ALA A 24 3.33 8.72 -5.57
CA ALA A 24 2.57 8.19 -4.44
C ALA A 24 2.24 9.27 -3.39
N PHE A 25 3.22 10.10 -3.01
CA PHE A 25 3.01 11.19 -2.06
C PHE A 25 2.16 12.33 -2.64
N VAL A 26 2.30 12.68 -3.93
CA VAL A 26 1.42 13.67 -4.55
C VAL A 26 -0.03 13.20 -4.54
N MET A 27 -0.27 11.94 -4.91
CA MET A 27 -1.60 11.32 -4.88
C MET A 27 -2.14 11.25 -3.46
N TRP A 28 -1.32 10.84 -2.50
CA TRP A 28 -1.69 10.80 -1.08
C TRP A 28 -2.11 12.18 -0.56
N ASN A 29 -1.26 13.19 -0.74
CA ASN A 29 -1.56 14.55 -0.31
C ASN A 29 -2.79 15.13 -1.01
N ARG A 30 -3.03 14.77 -2.28
CA ARG A 30 -4.26 15.17 -2.98
C ARG A 30 -5.48 14.47 -2.39
N GLY A 31 -5.38 13.17 -2.08
CA GLY A 31 -6.42 12.40 -1.41
C GLY A 31 -6.80 13.00 -0.06
N LEU A 32 -5.80 13.34 0.76
CA LEU A 32 -6.00 14.02 2.05
C LEU A 32 -6.78 15.34 1.91
N ARG A 33 -6.56 16.11 0.83
CA ARG A 33 -7.30 17.35 0.58
C ARG A 33 -8.75 17.13 0.14
N LEU A 34 -9.06 15.96 -0.42
CA LEU A 34 -10.38 15.62 -0.95
C LEU A 34 -11.26 14.84 0.05
N MET A 35 -10.69 14.43 1.18
CA MET A 35 -11.34 13.56 2.17
C MET A 35 -11.39 14.23 3.54
N ASN A 36 -12.35 13.81 4.37
CA ASN A 36 -12.32 14.14 5.79
C ASN A 36 -11.22 13.32 6.51
N ALA A 37 -10.75 13.81 7.65
CA ALA A 37 -9.62 13.22 8.38
C ALA A 37 -9.83 11.74 8.74
N ALA A 38 -11.05 11.36 9.10
CA ALA A 38 -11.41 9.98 9.43
C ALA A 38 -11.30 9.04 8.23
N GLY A 39 -11.79 9.45 7.06
CA GLY A 39 -11.77 8.65 5.83
C GLY A 39 -10.35 8.39 5.33
N SER A 40 -9.45 9.37 5.43
CA SER A 40 -8.07 9.21 5.00
C SER A 40 -7.29 8.15 5.77
N GLY A 41 -7.51 8.02 7.09
CA GLY A 41 -6.82 7.03 7.91
C GLY A 41 -7.18 5.58 7.55
N LEU A 42 -8.39 5.34 7.06
CA LEU A 42 -8.84 4.01 6.67
C LEU A 42 -8.10 3.47 5.44
N PHE A 43 -7.68 4.35 4.51
CA PHE A 43 -6.92 3.96 3.32
C PHE A 43 -5.51 3.44 3.65
N PHE A 44 -4.92 3.82 4.78
CA PHE A 44 -3.65 3.23 5.23
C PHE A 44 -3.77 1.74 5.49
N VAL A 45 -4.93 1.30 5.99
CA VAL A 45 -5.18 -0.10 6.28
C VAL A 45 -5.28 -0.95 5.01
N PHE A 46 -5.38 -0.31 3.83
CA PHE A 46 -5.36 -0.97 2.53
C PHE A 46 -3.95 -1.36 2.06
N GLN A 47 -2.88 -0.76 2.61
CA GLN A 47 -1.49 -1.10 2.26
C GLN A 47 -1.17 -2.60 2.34
N PRO A 48 -1.48 -3.33 3.44
CA PRO A 48 -1.22 -4.77 3.51
C PRO A 48 -1.96 -5.56 2.43
N PHE A 49 -3.17 -5.16 2.03
CA PHE A 49 -3.90 -5.83 0.95
C PHE A 49 -3.19 -5.70 -0.39
N VAL A 50 -2.79 -4.47 -0.75
CA VAL A 50 -2.07 -4.22 -1.99
C VAL A 50 -0.70 -4.89 -1.97
N GLY A 51 0.01 -4.81 -0.84
CA GLY A 51 1.31 -5.46 -0.66
C GLY A 51 1.24 -6.98 -0.83
N THR A 52 0.30 -7.65 -0.16
CA THR A 52 0.10 -9.10 -0.30
C THR A 52 -0.38 -9.48 -1.69
N LEU A 53 -1.27 -8.70 -2.32
CA LEU A 53 -1.72 -8.96 -3.69
C LEU A 53 -0.54 -8.91 -4.67
N LEU A 54 0.32 -7.89 -4.57
CA LEU A 54 1.49 -7.76 -5.42
C LEU A 54 2.56 -8.82 -5.10
N GLY A 55 2.75 -9.16 -3.82
CA GLY A 55 3.62 -10.26 -3.39
C GLY A 55 3.20 -11.61 -3.97
N TRP A 56 1.91 -11.92 -3.89
CA TRP A 56 1.36 -13.12 -4.50
C TRP A 56 1.43 -13.09 -6.03
N LEU A 57 1.07 -11.98 -6.67
CA LEU A 57 0.97 -11.88 -8.13
C LEU A 57 2.33 -11.79 -8.84
N ILE A 58 3.26 -10.98 -8.33
CA ILE A 58 4.53 -10.66 -8.98
C ILE A 58 5.67 -11.56 -8.46
N LEU A 59 5.67 -11.85 -7.16
CA LEU A 59 6.72 -12.64 -6.51
C LEU A 59 6.34 -14.12 -6.31
N GLY A 60 5.06 -14.47 -6.49
CA GLY A 60 4.58 -15.86 -6.33
C GLY A 60 4.50 -16.31 -4.87
N GLU A 61 4.43 -15.38 -3.92
CA GLU A 61 4.40 -15.70 -2.50
C GLU A 61 3.08 -16.37 -2.10
N ALA A 62 3.15 -17.42 -1.26
CA ALA A 62 1.94 -18.08 -0.77
C ALA A 62 1.20 -17.20 0.25
N ILE A 63 -0.11 -17.05 0.08
CA ILE A 63 -0.96 -16.33 1.03
C ILE A 63 -1.33 -17.27 2.19
N GLY A 64 -0.68 -17.08 3.33
CA GLY A 64 -0.92 -17.87 4.53
C GLY A 64 -2.20 -17.48 5.27
N PHE A 65 -2.67 -18.37 6.15
CA PHE A 65 -3.87 -18.17 6.98
C PHE A 65 -3.80 -16.90 7.86
N GLY A 66 -2.59 -16.53 8.32
CA GLY A 66 -2.37 -15.33 9.11
C GLY A 66 -2.77 -14.03 8.38
N PHE A 67 -2.62 -13.97 7.05
CA PHE A 67 -3.07 -12.82 6.26
C PHE A 67 -4.59 -12.68 6.34
N TRP A 68 -5.33 -13.77 6.13
CA TRP A 68 -6.79 -13.78 6.20
C TRP A 68 -7.33 -13.42 7.59
N ALA A 69 -6.65 -13.89 8.65
CA ALA A 69 -6.97 -13.47 10.02
C ALA A 69 -6.76 -11.96 10.22
N GLY A 70 -5.67 -11.39 9.68
CA GLY A 70 -5.42 -9.95 9.70
C GLY A 70 -6.47 -9.14 8.92
N VAL A 71 -6.87 -9.62 7.74
CA VAL A 71 -7.95 -9.03 6.93
C VAL A 71 -9.26 -8.98 7.70
N LEU A 72 -9.61 -10.07 8.40
CA LEU A 72 -10.81 -10.13 9.24
C LEU A 72 -10.74 -9.12 10.39
N LEU A 73 -9.60 -9.03 11.11
CA LEU A 73 -9.41 -8.08 12.20
C LEU A 73 -9.52 -6.62 11.74
N ILE A 74 -8.89 -6.31 10.61
CA ILE A 74 -8.98 -4.99 9.97
C ILE A 74 -10.44 -4.67 9.61
N SER A 75 -11.12 -5.58 8.94
CA SER A 75 -12.50 -5.37 8.48
C SER A 75 -13.45 -5.18 9.67
N ALA A 76 -13.26 -5.96 10.73
CA ALA A 76 -14.01 -5.82 11.98
C ALA A 76 -13.75 -4.47 12.66
N SER A 77 -12.48 -4.03 12.73
CA SER A 77 -12.13 -2.70 13.25
C SER A 77 -12.84 -1.58 12.50
N ILE A 78 -12.76 -1.57 11.16
CA ILE A 78 -13.42 -0.58 10.31
C ILE A 78 -14.94 -0.60 10.55
N TRP A 79 -15.55 -1.78 10.60
CA TRP A 79 -16.98 -1.93 10.83
C TRP A 79 -17.42 -1.38 12.19
N ILE A 80 -16.68 -1.69 13.27
CA ILE A 80 -16.93 -1.16 14.61
C ILE A 80 -16.78 0.37 14.61
N THR A 81 -15.68 0.89 14.04
CA THR A 81 -15.43 2.34 14.01
C THR A 81 -16.55 3.09 13.28
N ILE A 82 -17.03 2.59 12.14
CA ILE A 82 -18.13 3.22 11.41
C ILE A 82 -19.45 3.09 12.19
N ARG A 83 -19.72 1.94 12.82
CA ARG A 83 -21.00 1.69 13.51
C ARG A 83 -21.16 2.45 14.83
N TYR A 84 -20.07 2.77 15.50
CA TYR A 84 -20.06 3.41 16.83
C TYR A 84 -19.45 4.83 16.81
N SER A 85 -19.21 5.42 15.64
CA SER A 85 -18.80 6.84 15.50
C SER A 85 -19.98 7.83 15.44
N ASP A 86 -21.22 7.35 15.57
CA ASP A 86 -22.39 8.18 15.87
C ASP A 86 -22.39 8.57 17.36
#